data_AF-G8LP29-F1
#
_entry.id   AF-G8LP29-F1
#
_cell.length_a   1.000
_cell.length_b   1.000
_cell.length_c   1.000
_cell.angle_alpha   90.00
_cell.angle_beta   90.00
_cell.angle_gamma   90.00
#
_symmetry.space_group_name_H-M   'P 1'
#
loop_
_entity.id
_entity.type
_entity.pdbx_description
1 polymer ?
#
loop_
_entity_poly.entity_id
_entity_poly.type
_entity_poly.pdbx_seq_one_letter_code
_entity_poly.pdbx_strand_id
1 'polypeptide(L)'
;MYLRPDEVARVLEKEGFTMDEVTSKAYGYRRGENYVYVNREARMGRTALIIHPTLKDRSLSFAEPASDIKTCDHYQQFPLYLGGETHEHYGIPHGFSSRMALERFLKGLFGDVQ
;
A
#
# COMPACT_ATOMS: atom_id res chain seq x y z
N MET A 1 -12.48 12.94 -4.47
CA MET A 1 -11.01 13.17 -4.43
C MET A 1 -10.39 12.03 -3.63
N TYR A 2 -9.22 11.52 -4.01
CA TYR A 2 -8.52 10.47 -3.25
C TYR A 2 -7.52 11.08 -2.26
N LEU A 3 -7.22 10.33 -1.19
CA LEU A 3 -6.18 10.67 -0.22
C LEU A 3 -4.83 10.72 -0.91
N ARG A 4 -4.09 11.80 -0.69
CA ARG A 4 -2.71 11.94 -1.19
C ARG A 4 -1.74 11.05 -0.39
N PRO A 5 -0.54 10.77 -0.91
CA PRO A 5 0.44 9.92 -0.23
C PRO A 5 0.75 10.35 1.21
N ASP A 6 0.83 11.65 1.48
CA ASP A 6 1.05 12.20 2.83
C ASP A 6 -0.13 11.97 3.78
N GLU A 7 -1.36 11.92 3.26
CA GLU A 7 -2.54 11.56 4.04
C GLU A 7 -2.61 10.07 4.34
N VAL A 8 -2.26 9.22 3.37
CA VAL A 8 -2.17 7.77 3.58
C VAL A 8 -1.11 7.44 4.63
N ALA A 9 0.08 8.07 4.54
CA ALA A 9 1.14 7.96 5.52
C ALA A 9 0.66 8.26 6.95
N ARG A 10 -0.01 9.41 7.14
CA ARG A 10 -0.55 9.80 8.46
C ARG A 10 -1.56 8.81 9.02
N VAL A 11 -2.38 8.20 8.17
CA VAL A 11 -3.34 7.17 8.61
C VAL A 11 -2.62 5.88 8.99
N LEU A 12 -1.60 5.46 8.23
CA LEU A 12 -0.78 4.29 8.57
C LEU A 12 -0.13 4.46 9.94
N GLU A 13 0.49 5.61 10.20
CA GLU A 13 1.10 5.92 11.50
C GLU A 13 0.08 5.87 12.64
N LYS A 14 -1.12 6.43 12.43
CA LYS A 14 -2.24 6.34 13.39
C LYS A 14 -2.68 4.90 13.65
N GLU A 15 -2.69 4.05 12.62
CA GLU A 15 -3.08 2.64 12.69
C GLU A 15 -1.92 1.71 13.09
N GLY A 16 -0.89 2.25 13.74
CA GLY A 16 0.20 1.51 14.36
C GLY A 16 1.25 0.99 13.38
N PHE A 17 1.23 1.40 12.11
CA PHE A 17 2.35 1.16 11.22
C PHE A 17 3.49 2.12 11.52
N THR A 18 4.71 1.59 11.51
CA THR A 18 5.93 2.37 11.67
C THR A 18 6.62 2.53 10.32
N MET A 19 7.16 3.71 10.06
CA MET A 19 7.92 3.96 8.84
C MET A 19 9.24 3.18 8.92
N ASP A 20 9.47 2.31 7.95
CA ASP A 20 10.62 1.40 7.88
C ASP A 20 11.62 1.84 6.80
N GLU A 21 11.14 2.35 5.67
CA GLU A 21 11.97 2.75 4.55
C GLU A 21 11.48 4.06 3.93
N VAL A 22 12.40 4.93 3.50
CA VAL A 22 12.08 6.15 2.74
C VAL A 22 12.94 6.21 1.50
N THR A 23 12.30 6.17 0.35
CA THR A 23 12.96 6.32 -0.96
C THR A 23 12.32 7.46 -1.74
N SER A 24 12.91 7.87 -2.86
CA SER A 24 12.35 8.91 -3.73
C SER A 24 10.96 8.56 -4.29
N LYS A 25 10.64 7.26 -4.47
CA LYS A 25 9.37 6.78 -5.06
C LYS A 25 8.37 6.25 -4.04
N ALA A 26 8.82 5.80 -2.86
CA ALA A 26 7.96 5.12 -1.90
C ALA A 26 8.34 5.38 -0.44
N TYR A 27 7.35 5.27 0.45
CA TYR A 27 7.58 5.05 1.88
C TYR A 27 7.19 3.62 2.23
N GLY A 28 8.10 2.85 2.81
CA GLY A 28 7.83 1.52 3.35
C GLY A 28 7.31 1.64 4.79
N TYR A 29 6.24 0.90 5.10
CA TYR A 29 5.60 0.88 6.41
C TYR A 29 5.41 -0.54 6.90
N ARG A 30 5.68 -0.75 8.19
CA ARG A 30 5.62 -2.07 8.83
C ARG A 30 4.78 -2.06 10.10
N ARG A 31 3.95 -3.08 10.27
CA ARG A 31 3.21 -3.38 11.51
C ARG A 31 3.30 -4.88 11.82
N GLY A 32 4.21 -5.26 12.71
CA GLY A 32 4.56 -6.67 12.91
C GLY A 32 5.13 -7.27 11.63
N GLU A 33 4.50 -8.35 11.13
CA GLU A 33 4.86 -9.00 9.87
C GLU A 33 4.20 -8.35 8.64
N ASN A 34 3.29 -7.39 8.84
CA ASN A 34 2.58 -6.75 7.73
C ASN A 34 3.41 -5.61 7.14
N TYR A 35 3.65 -5.68 5.83
CA TYR A 35 4.38 -4.67 5.09
C TYR A 35 3.50 -4.02 4.01
N VAL A 36 3.53 -2.70 3.92
CA VAL A 36 2.85 -1.93 2.87
C VAL A 36 3.75 -0.81 2.37
N TYR A 37 3.50 -0.35 1.15
CA TYR A 37 4.17 0.83 0.61
C TYR A 37 3.16 1.96 0.41
N VAL A 38 3.59 3.19 0.70
CA VAL A 38 2.96 4.40 0.21
C VAL A 38 3.68 4.83 -1.06
N ASN A 39 2.97 4.84 -2.18
CA ASN A 39 3.48 5.29 -3.46
C ASN A 39 3.50 6.83 -3.53
N ARG A 40 4.69 7.42 -3.45
CA ARG A 40 4.89 8.89 -3.47
C ARG A 40 4.57 9.50 -4.83
N GLU A 41 4.63 8.72 -5.90
CA GLU A 41 4.36 9.17 -7.26
C GLU A 41 2.86 9.35 -7.52
N ALA A 42 1.98 8.79 -6.67
CA ALA A 42 0.53 8.88 -6.78
C ALA A 42 -0.01 10.26 -6.38
N ARG A 43 0.33 11.32 -7.14
CA ARG A 43 -0.09 12.71 -6.87
C ARG A 43 -1.60 12.89 -6.74
N MET A 44 -2.38 12.04 -7.43
CA MET A 44 -3.85 12.03 -7.42
C MET A 44 -4.45 11.01 -6.45
N GLY A 45 -3.63 10.29 -5.67
CA GLY A 45 -4.08 9.42 -4.58
C GLY A 45 -4.65 8.05 -4.96
N ARG A 46 -5.05 7.85 -6.22
CA ARG A 46 -5.73 6.62 -6.70
C ARG A 46 -4.92 5.33 -6.48
N THR A 47 -3.59 5.41 -6.43
CA THR A 47 -2.68 4.28 -6.23
C THR A 47 -1.72 4.51 -5.06
N ALA A 48 -2.13 5.32 -4.08
CA ALA A 48 -1.26 5.78 -3.01
C ALA A 48 -0.91 4.68 -2.00
N LEU A 49 -1.79 3.71 -1.74
CA LEU A 49 -1.48 2.55 -0.90
C LEU A 49 -1.15 1.36 -1.78
N ILE A 50 -0.06 0.66 -1.51
CA ILE A 50 0.30 -0.59 -2.16
C ILE A 50 0.42 -1.67 -1.09
N ILE A 51 -0.37 -2.73 -1.23
CA ILE A 51 -0.33 -3.88 -0.32
C ILE A 51 0.43 -5.05 -0.95
N HIS A 52 0.90 -5.96 -0.09
CA HIS A 52 1.61 -7.16 -0.51
C HIS A 52 0.71 -8.04 -1.42
N PRO A 53 1.23 -8.62 -2.52
CA PRO A 53 0.44 -9.44 -3.46
C PRO A 53 -0.33 -10.61 -2.85
N THR A 54 0.19 -11.24 -1.80
CA THR A 54 -0.49 -12.35 -1.11
C THR A 54 -1.80 -11.93 -0.44
N LEU A 55 -2.04 -10.63 -0.29
CA LEU A 55 -3.26 -10.08 0.29
C LEU A 55 -4.33 -9.73 -0.75
N LYS A 56 -4.07 -9.93 -2.07
CA LYS A 56 -4.98 -9.54 -3.16
C LYS A 56 -6.40 -10.07 -2.95
N ASP A 57 -6.55 -11.38 -2.76
CA ASP A 57 -7.88 -12.00 -2.68
C ASP A 57 -8.63 -11.56 -1.41
N ARG A 58 -7.90 -11.40 -0.30
CA ARG A 58 -8.48 -10.91 0.96
C ARG A 58 -8.88 -9.44 0.85
N SER A 59 -8.09 -8.61 0.17
CA SER A 59 -8.36 -7.17 0.07
C SER A 59 -9.62 -6.86 -0.74
N LEU A 60 -9.97 -7.71 -1.72
CA LEU A 60 -11.19 -7.57 -2.53
C LEU A 60 -12.48 -7.53 -1.71
N SER A 61 -12.51 -8.19 -0.55
CA SER A 61 -13.67 -8.14 0.35
C SER A 61 -13.86 -6.76 1.02
N PHE A 62 -12.85 -5.88 0.95
CA PHE A 62 -12.86 -4.58 1.61
C PHE A 62 -12.78 -3.40 0.63
N ALA A 63 -12.02 -3.54 -0.46
CA ALA A 63 -11.92 -2.52 -1.50
C ALA A 63 -11.43 -3.12 -2.82
N GLU A 64 -11.95 -2.59 -3.93
CA GLU A 64 -11.44 -2.89 -5.26
C GLU A 64 -10.08 -2.21 -5.50
N PRO A 65 -9.08 -2.93 -6.04
CA PRO A 65 -7.81 -2.35 -6.38
C PRO A 65 -7.94 -1.39 -7.58
N ALA A 66 -7.04 -0.41 -7.64
CA ALA A 66 -7.02 0.59 -8.71
C ALA A 66 -6.57 0.03 -10.07
N SER A 67 -5.77 -1.04 -10.04
CA SER A 67 -5.32 -1.86 -11.18
C SER A 67 -4.83 -3.21 -10.65
N ASP A 68 -4.60 -4.18 -11.54
CA ASP A 68 -4.19 -5.53 -11.12
C ASP A 68 -2.88 -5.57 -10.35
N ILE A 69 -1.88 -4.84 -10.84
CA ILE A 69 -0.56 -4.70 -10.22
C ILE A 69 -0.03 -3.28 -10.43
N LYS A 70 0.93 -2.89 -9.59
CA LYS A 70 1.86 -1.79 -9.87
C LYS A 70 3.27 -2.31 -9.62
N THR A 71 4.14 -2.17 -10.62
CA THR A 71 5.56 -2.46 -10.49
C THR A 71 6.33 -1.26 -9.97
N CYS A 72 7.41 -1.52 -9.23
CA CYS A 72 8.41 -0.56 -8.80
C CYS A 72 9.67 -1.30 -8.37
N ASP A 73 10.82 -0.80 -8.80
CA ASP A 73 12.15 -1.20 -8.33
C ASP A 73 12.38 -0.92 -6.83
N HIS A 74 11.58 -0.07 -6.19
CA HIS A 74 11.74 0.27 -4.77
C HIS A 74 10.87 -0.57 -3.81
N TYR A 75 10.03 -1.49 -4.32
CA TYR A 75 9.21 -2.35 -3.46
C TYR A 75 9.95 -3.61 -3.01
N GLN A 76 11.15 -3.44 -2.46
CA GLN A 76 12.11 -4.52 -2.16
C GLN A 76 11.58 -5.60 -1.20
N GLN A 77 10.58 -5.28 -0.36
CA GLN A 77 9.93 -6.24 0.54
C GLN A 77 8.84 -7.08 -0.14
N PHE A 78 8.48 -6.78 -1.40
CA PHE A 78 7.47 -7.49 -2.16
C PHE A 78 8.12 -8.46 -3.15
N PRO A 79 7.41 -9.46 -3.70
CA PRO A 79 7.99 -10.37 -4.68
C PRO A 79 8.37 -9.68 -6.00
N LEU A 80 9.37 -10.24 -6.69
CA LEU A 80 9.76 -9.85 -8.04
C LEU A 80 8.66 -10.18 -9.05
N TYR A 81 8.47 -9.28 -10.01
CA TYR A 81 7.58 -9.49 -11.13
C TYR A 81 8.31 -10.17 -12.28
N LEU A 82 8.09 -11.47 -12.44
CA LEU A 82 8.77 -12.29 -13.47
C LEU A 82 8.16 -12.17 -14.88
N GLY A 83 7.06 -11.42 -15.02
CA GLY A 83 6.36 -11.24 -16.31
C GLY A 83 6.84 -10.07 -17.15
N GLY A 84 7.80 -9.27 -16.64
CA GLY A 84 8.33 -8.09 -17.32
C GLY A 84 9.77 -8.26 -17.81
N GLU A 85 10.25 -7.28 -18.58
CA GLU A 85 11.66 -7.22 -19.04
C GLU A 85 12.61 -6.68 -17.95
N THR A 86 12.06 -6.04 -16.92
CA THR A 86 12.79 -5.38 -15.83
C THR A 86 12.69 -6.17 -14.52
N HIS A 87 13.75 -6.11 -13.70
CA HIS A 87 13.78 -6.71 -12.37
C HIS A 87 13.07 -5.80 -11.34
N GLU A 88 11.79 -5.58 -11.54
CA GLU A 88 10.95 -4.80 -10.64
C GLU A 88 10.16 -5.69 -9.69
N HIS A 89 9.82 -5.15 -8.52
CA HIS A 89 8.90 -5.78 -7.58
C HIS A 89 7.48 -5.30 -7.87
N TYR A 90 6.47 -6.04 -7.40
CA TYR A 90 5.07 -5.65 -7.64
C TYR A 90 4.22 -5.72 -6.38
N GLY A 91 3.21 -4.86 -6.34
CA GLY A 91 2.19 -4.86 -5.30
C GLY A 91 0.81 -4.52 -5.85
N ILE A 92 -0.20 -4.58 -4.99
CA ILE A 92 -1.59 -4.33 -5.39
C ILE A 92 -1.99 -2.90 -5.02
N PRO A 93 -2.21 -2.01 -6.00
CA PRO A 93 -2.46 -0.60 -5.73
C PRO A 93 -3.91 -0.36 -5.31
N HIS A 94 -4.07 0.44 -4.27
CA HIS A 94 -5.35 0.88 -3.72
C HIS A 94 -5.35 2.40 -3.54
N GLY A 95 -6.55 2.98 -3.62
CA GLY A 95 -6.77 4.40 -3.38
C GLY A 95 -8.09 4.61 -2.66
N PHE A 96 -8.09 5.48 -1.67
CA PHE A 96 -9.25 5.74 -0.83
C PHE A 96 -9.69 7.19 -0.95
N SER A 97 -10.99 7.45 -0.93
CA SER A 97 -11.56 8.80 -1.01
C SER A 97 -11.71 9.49 0.35
N SER A 98 -11.50 8.76 1.45
CA SER A 98 -11.59 9.29 2.82
C SER A 98 -10.70 8.51 3.78
N ARG A 99 -10.27 9.15 4.87
CA ARG A 99 -9.47 8.53 5.94
C ARG A 99 -10.21 7.37 6.60
N MET A 100 -11.50 7.56 6.88
CA MET A 100 -12.34 6.52 7.48
C MET A 100 -12.43 5.25 6.60
N ALA A 101 -12.47 5.39 5.27
CA ALA A 101 -12.46 4.22 4.39
C ALA A 101 -11.12 3.47 4.45
N LEU A 102 -10.00 4.21 4.48
CA LEU A 102 -8.68 3.62 4.64
C LEU A 102 -8.52 2.94 6.02
N GLU A 103 -8.94 3.57 7.11
CA GLU A 103 -8.91 2.99 8.46
C GLU A 103 -9.70 1.68 8.53
N ARG A 104 -10.93 1.66 7.99
CA ARG A 104 -11.75 0.43 7.92
C ARG A 104 -11.09 -0.66 7.08
N PHE A 105 -10.47 -0.29 5.97
CA PHE A 105 -9.74 -1.23 5.12
C PHE A 105 -8.54 -1.83 5.87
N LEU A 106 -7.74 -1.00 6.53
CA LEU A 106 -6.57 -1.45 7.29
C LEU A 106 -6.99 -2.38 8.45
N LYS A 107 -8.03 -2.00 9.20
CA LYS A 107 -8.58 -2.83 10.27
C LYS A 107 -9.14 -4.15 9.75
N GLY A 108 -9.88 -4.14 8.65
CA GLY A 108 -10.44 -5.35 8.04
C GLY A 108 -9.35 -6.30 7.52
N LEU A 109 -8.31 -5.75 6.89
CA LEU A 109 -7.27 -6.54 6.25
C LEU A 109 -6.23 -7.08 7.24
N PHE A 110 -5.84 -6.25 8.21
CA PHE A 110 -4.70 -6.51 9.09
C PHE A 110 -5.10 -6.69 10.57
N GLY A 111 -6.37 -6.54 10.92
CA GLY A 111 -6.85 -6.58 12.30
C GLY A 111 -6.65 -5.28 13.07
N ASP A 112 -7.07 -5.30 14.34
CA ASP A 112 -6.89 -4.19 15.28
C ASP A 112 -5.43 -4.03 15.72
N VAL A 113 -5.06 -2.81 16.09
CA VAL A 113 -3.77 -2.53 16.76
C VAL A 113 -3.86 -3.13 18.16
N GLN A 114 -2.93 -4.03 18.50
CA GLN A 114 -2.81 -4.62 19.84
C GLN A 114 -2.17 -3.65 20.83
#